data_AF-A0A8C7XX26-F1
#
_entry.id   AF-A0A8C7XX26-F1
#
_cell.length_a   1.000
_cell.length_b   1.000
_cell.length_c   1.000
_cell.angle_alpha   90.00
_cell.angle_beta   90.00
_cell.angle_gamma   90.00
#
_symmetry.space_group_name_H-M   'P 1'
#
loop_
_entity.id
_entity.type
_entity.pdbx_description
1 polymer ?
#
loop_
_entity_poly.entity_id
_entity_poly.type
_entity_poly.pdbx_seq_one_letter_code
_entity_poly.pdbx_strand_id
1 'polypeptide(L)'
;SRFLCRWAPCVRRRLRSLRERTHLPLFPCGGHMVTDSGMVASEGFPSFYKPNSKCTWYITVPEGHVVMLSFRLFDLEADPTCRYDYLDVYNGHSRLVQKLGRFCGTFRPGALISTSNTMMLEMVSDDATGGRGFLASFNAGKPHMEGNQFCGGRLTKAQGSVKTPNWPNSNYPAGISCSWHISVEPSNVRTRVFCQPRRFN
;
A
#
# COMPACT_ATOMS: atom_id res chain seq x y z
N SER A 1 -31.22 75.53 16.90
CA SER A 1 -31.54 74.27 17.61
C SER A 1 -30.29 73.40 17.61
N ARG A 2 -29.80 72.98 18.79
CA ARG A 2 -28.43 72.46 18.97
C ARG A 2 -28.30 71.02 18.49
N PHE A 3 -27.21 70.74 17.75
CA PHE A 3 -26.76 69.40 17.37
C PHE A 3 -26.10 68.71 18.57
N LEU A 4 -26.39 67.42 18.78
CA LEU A 4 -25.70 66.58 19.75
C LEU A 4 -24.85 65.54 19.00
N CYS A 5 -23.54 65.79 18.90
CA CYS A 5 -22.57 64.79 18.46
C CYS A 5 -22.09 64.00 19.69
N ARG A 6 -22.27 62.66 19.69
CA ARG A 6 -21.63 61.77 20.67
C ARG A 6 -20.39 61.13 20.06
N TRP A 7 -19.26 61.32 20.71
CA TRP A 7 -18.02 60.59 20.47
C TRP A 7 -18.10 59.23 21.17
N ALA A 8 -18.00 58.12 20.42
CA ALA A 8 -17.79 56.80 21.01
C ALA A 8 -16.28 56.54 21.11
N PRO A 9 -15.78 55.99 22.23
CA PRO A 9 -14.36 55.65 22.34
C PRO A 9 -14.02 54.47 21.43
N CYS A 10 -12.94 54.61 20.66
CA CYS A 10 -12.37 53.53 19.87
C CYS A 10 -11.74 52.49 20.83
N VAL A 11 -12.50 51.47 21.22
CA VAL A 11 -11.96 50.35 22.00
C VAL A 11 -11.05 49.55 21.06
N ARG A 12 -9.73 49.62 21.27
CA ARG A 12 -8.79 48.64 20.71
C ARG A 12 -9.15 47.26 21.26
N ARG A 13 -10.05 46.55 20.58
CA ARG A 13 -10.05 45.10 20.70
C ARG A 13 -8.68 44.66 20.21
N ARG A 14 -7.84 44.16 21.12
CA ARG A 14 -6.76 43.26 20.73
C ARG A 14 -7.44 42.19 19.87
N LEU A 15 -7.19 42.23 18.56
CA LEU A 15 -7.34 41.05 17.74
C LEU A 15 -6.48 40.01 18.45
N ARG A 16 -7.10 39.07 19.17
CA ARG A 16 -6.41 37.85 19.54
C ARG A 16 -5.96 37.30 18.20
N SER A 17 -4.65 37.32 17.97
CA SER A 17 -4.02 36.55 16.92
C SER A 17 -4.65 35.17 16.99
N LEU A 18 -5.46 34.84 15.99
CA LEU A 18 -5.82 33.47 15.72
C LEU A 18 -4.50 32.82 15.34
N ARG A 19 -3.81 32.28 16.35
CA ARG A 19 -2.66 31.40 16.13
C ARG A 19 -3.09 30.37 15.10
N GLU A 20 -2.36 30.41 13.99
CA GLU A 20 -2.28 29.48 12.87
C GLU A 20 -3.22 28.28 12.93
N ARG A 21 -4.10 28.17 11.92
CA ARG A 21 -4.61 26.87 11.50
C ARG A 21 -3.38 25.98 11.27
N THR A 22 -3.12 25.03 12.16
CA THR A 22 -2.19 23.96 11.88
C THR A 22 -2.76 23.19 10.69
N HIS A 23 -2.18 23.40 9.51
CA HIS A 23 -2.50 22.60 8.34
C HIS A 23 -2.11 21.15 8.67
N LEU A 24 -3.08 20.32 9.04
CA LEU A 24 -2.89 18.89 9.20
C LEU A 24 -2.37 18.33 7.87
N PRO A 25 -1.35 17.46 7.88
CA PRO A 25 -0.84 16.86 6.65
C PRO A 25 -1.97 16.08 5.96
N LEU A 26 -2.10 16.26 4.64
CA LEU A 26 -3.10 15.57 3.83
C LEU A 26 -2.99 14.04 3.97
N PHE A 27 -1.75 13.55 4.15
CA PHE A 27 -1.43 12.17 4.46
C PHE A 27 -0.71 12.11 5.82
N PRO A 28 -1.39 11.63 6.90
CA PRO A 28 -0.77 11.45 8.19
C PRO A 28 0.15 10.22 8.23
N CYS A 29 1.00 10.15 9.25
CA CYS A 29 1.84 8.99 9.51
C CYS A 29 0.98 7.81 10.02
N GLY A 30 0.67 6.87 9.11
CA GLY A 30 -0.08 5.67 9.45
C GLY A 30 -1.58 5.88 9.65
N GLY A 31 -2.24 4.84 10.17
CA GLY A 31 -3.66 4.84 10.49
C GLY A 31 -4.40 3.58 10.03
N HIS A 32 -5.66 3.44 10.47
CA HIS A 32 -6.54 2.35 10.06
C HIS A 32 -7.58 2.87 9.06
N MET A 33 -7.60 2.28 7.87
CA MET A 33 -8.49 2.64 6.76
C MET A 33 -9.47 1.50 6.53
N VAL A 34 -10.75 1.74 6.83
CA VAL A 34 -11.84 0.79 6.59
C VAL A 34 -12.73 1.34 5.48
N THR A 35 -12.47 0.92 4.25
CA THR A 35 -13.13 1.47 3.05
C THR A 35 -12.93 0.53 1.86
N ASP A 36 -13.83 0.59 0.88
CA ASP A 36 -13.76 -0.19 -0.35
C ASP A 36 -12.60 0.24 -1.24
N SER A 37 -12.20 1.51 -1.18
CA SER A 37 -11.06 2.02 -1.93
C SER A 37 -10.51 3.29 -1.30
N GLY A 38 -9.28 3.64 -1.66
CA GLY A 38 -8.64 4.84 -1.17
C GLY A 38 -7.24 5.04 -1.71
N MET A 39 -6.58 6.08 -1.20
CA MET A 39 -5.16 6.34 -1.43
C MET A 39 -4.41 6.29 -0.11
N VAL A 40 -3.18 5.79 -0.17
CA VAL A 40 -2.24 5.74 0.93
C VAL A 40 -0.91 6.30 0.43
N ALA A 41 -0.28 7.15 1.23
CA ALA A 41 0.97 7.80 0.88
C ALA A 41 1.85 7.96 2.11
N SER A 42 3.14 8.19 1.88
CA SER A 42 4.08 8.61 2.92
C SER A 42 3.62 9.90 3.60
N GLU A 43 3.98 10.06 4.88
CA GLU A 43 3.61 11.26 5.64
C GLU A 43 4.09 12.53 4.91
N GLY A 44 3.19 13.50 4.72
CA GLY A 44 3.53 14.78 4.11
C GLY A 44 3.67 14.78 2.59
N PHE A 45 3.39 13.66 1.90
CA PHE A 45 3.32 13.61 0.44
C PHE A 45 2.46 14.77 -0.12
N PRO A 46 2.88 15.49 -1.18
CA PRO A 46 3.99 15.20 -2.11
C PRO A 46 5.37 15.74 -1.71
N SER A 47 5.51 16.28 -0.50
CA SER A 47 6.82 16.69 0.03
C SER A 47 7.67 15.47 0.38
N PHE A 48 8.95 15.71 0.69
CA PHE A 48 9.86 14.66 1.13
C PHE A 48 9.38 14.07 2.46
N TYR A 49 9.51 12.76 2.63
CA TYR A 49 9.21 12.12 3.91
C TYR A 49 10.22 12.55 4.98
N LYS A 50 9.81 12.47 6.25
CA LYS A 50 10.66 12.82 7.38
C LYS A 50 11.69 11.71 7.63
N PRO A 51 12.95 12.04 7.97
CA PRO A 51 13.91 11.05 8.43
C PRO A 51 13.51 10.50 9.80
N ASN A 52 14.06 9.34 10.17
CA ASN A 52 13.82 8.63 11.44
C ASN A 52 12.33 8.39 11.73
N SER A 53 11.54 8.15 10.68
CA SER A 53 10.11 7.95 10.78
C SER A 53 9.75 6.48 10.67
N LYS A 54 8.70 6.09 11.39
CA LYS A 54 8.09 4.77 11.27
C LYS A 54 6.58 4.92 11.21
N CYS A 55 6.02 4.70 10.03
CA CYS A 55 4.58 4.85 9.78
C CYS A 55 3.98 3.51 9.37
N THR A 56 2.87 3.15 10.02
CA THR A 56 2.16 1.89 9.73
C THR A 56 0.71 2.17 9.34
N TRP A 57 0.33 1.72 8.15
CA TRP A 57 -1.04 1.80 7.65
C TRP A 57 -1.67 0.42 7.63
N TYR A 58 -2.89 0.35 8.13
CA TYR A 58 -3.70 -0.86 8.15
C TYR A 58 -4.91 -0.64 7.24
N ILE A 59 -5.01 -1.43 6.19
CA ILE A 59 -6.09 -1.36 5.21
C ILE A 59 -7.04 -2.53 5.48
N THR A 60 -8.33 -2.22 5.52
CA THR A 60 -9.42 -3.19 5.63
C THR A 60 -10.47 -2.85 4.57
N VAL A 61 -10.69 -3.76 3.64
CA VAL A 61 -11.78 -3.70 2.67
C VAL A 61 -12.96 -4.57 3.18
N PRO A 62 -14.16 -4.51 2.57
CA PRO A 62 -15.27 -5.36 2.98
C PRO A 62 -14.92 -6.84 2.99
N GLU A 63 -15.60 -7.60 3.85
CA GLU A 63 -15.47 -9.05 3.89
C GLU A 63 -15.80 -9.69 2.52
N GLY A 64 -15.18 -10.84 2.25
CA GLY A 64 -15.31 -11.52 0.96
C GLY A 64 -14.51 -10.90 -0.19
N HIS A 65 -13.78 -9.81 0.06
CA HIS A 65 -12.87 -9.17 -0.91
C HIS A 65 -11.39 -9.37 -0.53
N VAL A 66 -10.51 -9.03 -1.47
CA VAL A 66 -9.06 -8.88 -1.24
C VAL A 66 -8.65 -7.43 -1.47
N VAL A 67 -7.57 -6.99 -0.83
CA VAL A 67 -6.97 -5.68 -1.06
C VAL A 67 -6.08 -5.75 -2.29
N MET A 68 -6.39 -4.96 -3.32
CA MET A 68 -5.52 -4.74 -4.48
C MET A 68 -4.80 -3.40 -4.30
N LEU A 69 -3.48 -3.43 -4.16
CA LEU A 69 -2.63 -2.25 -3.98
C LEU A 69 -1.86 -1.95 -5.27
N SER A 70 -1.93 -0.71 -5.75
CA SER A 70 -1.24 -0.24 -6.96
C SER A 70 -0.46 1.04 -6.70
N PHE A 71 0.86 1.00 -6.90
CA PHE A 71 1.72 2.15 -6.76
C PHE A 71 1.56 3.13 -7.94
N ARG A 72 1.41 4.42 -7.62
CA ARG A 72 1.40 5.54 -8.56
C ARG A 72 2.76 6.21 -8.62
N LEU A 73 3.39 6.41 -7.46
CA LEU A 73 4.73 6.99 -7.30
C LEU A 73 5.49 6.18 -6.25
N PHE A 74 6.79 5.99 -6.48
CA PHE A 74 7.69 5.36 -5.53
C PHE A 74 9.09 5.98 -5.66
N ASP A 75 9.59 6.55 -4.57
CA ASP A 75 10.80 7.37 -4.52
C ASP A 75 11.34 7.36 -3.09
N LEU A 76 11.99 6.24 -2.74
CA LEU A 76 12.71 6.03 -1.48
C LEU A 76 14.21 5.97 -1.74
N GLU A 77 15.03 6.11 -0.70
CA GLU A 77 16.46 5.86 -0.81
C GLU A 77 16.74 4.46 -1.39
N ALA A 78 17.72 4.38 -2.28
CA ALA A 78 18.09 3.15 -2.95
C ALA A 78 19.22 2.44 -2.20
N ASP A 79 18.98 1.18 -1.82
CA ASP A 79 20.01 0.28 -1.29
C ASP A 79 19.80 -1.13 -1.87
N PRO A 80 20.85 -1.87 -2.24
CA PRO A 80 20.72 -3.23 -2.80
C PRO A 80 19.93 -4.21 -1.92
N THR A 81 19.85 -3.95 -0.62
CA THR A 81 19.15 -4.78 0.37
C THR A 81 18.00 -4.05 1.07
N CYS A 82 17.72 -2.80 0.70
CA CYS A 82 16.74 -1.92 1.35
C CYS A 82 16.94 -1.86 2.88
N ARG A 83 18.18 -1.61 3.32
CA ARG A 83 18.55 -1.57 4.74
C ARG A 83 18.27 -0.24 5.44
N TYR A 84 18.26 0.85 4.68
CA TYR A 84 18.06 2.22 5.16
C TYR A 84 16.56 2.54 5.13
N ASP A 85 16.09 3.17 4.07
CA ASP A 85 14.67 3.43 3.84
C ASP A 85 13.97 2.28 3.13
N TYR A 86 12.80 1.88 3.62
CA TYR A 86 12.01 0.84 2.97
C TYR A 86 10.51 0.94 3.24
N LEU A 87 9.75 0.36 2.33
CA LEU A 87 8.34 0.01 2.50
C LEU A 87 8.19 -1.51 2.56
N ASP A 88 7.82 -2.03 3.72
CA ASP A 88 7.36 -3.41 3.88
C ASP A 88 5.85 -3.50 3.66
N VAL A 89 5.40 -4.50 2.90
CA VAL A 89 3.97 -4.77 2.68
C VAL A 89 3.66 -6.18 3.17
N TYR A 90 2.58 -6.34 3.93
CA TYR A 90 2.20 -7.59 4.58
C TYR A 90 0.77 -8.01 4.24
N ASN A 91 0.58 -9.32 4.22
CA ASN A 91 -0.67 -9.99 3.90
C ASN A 91 -1.56 -10.11 5.15
N GLY A 92 -2.14 -8.99 5.59
CA GLY A 92 -2.93 -8.86 6.82
C GLY A 92 -2.42 -7.75 7.74
N HIS A 93 -2.95 -7.64 8.96
CA HIS A 93 -2.58 -6.59 9.93
C HIS A 93 -1.42 -6.94 10.86
N SER A 94 -0.64 -7.99 10.57
CA SER A 94 0.45 -8.39 11.45
C SER A 94 1.70 -8.76 10.67
N ARG A 95 2.84 -8.34 11.23
CA ARG A 95 4.18 -8.67 10.74
C ARG A 95 4.48 -10.17 10.83
N LEU A 96 3.71 -10.91 11.63
CA LEU A 96 3.85 -12.35 11.84
C LEU A 96 3.17 -13.21 10.77
N VAL A 97 2.31 -12.63 9.92
CA VAL A 97 1.56 -13.40 8.93
C VAL A 97 2.45 -13.74 7.75
N GLN A 98 2.63 -12.79 6.83
CA GLN A 98 3.45 -12.98 5.65
C GLN A 98 3.82 -11.61 5.08
N LYS A 99 5.09 -11.44 4.73
CA LYS A 99 5.57 -10.28 3.97
C LYS A 99 5.36 -10.54 2.48
N LEU A 100 4.62 -9.65 1.80
CA LEU A 100 4.44 -9.64 0.35
C LEU A 100 5.67 -9.09 -0.37
N GLY A 101 6.39 -8.17 0.28
CA GLY A 101 7.67 -7.67 -0.21
C GLY A 101 8.24 -6.56 0.65
N ARG A 102 9.52 -6.26 0.40
CA ARG A 102 10.24 -5.07 0.86
C ARG A 102 10.69 -4.29 -0.37
N PHE A 103 10.43 -2.99 -0.38
CA PHE A 103 10.71 -2.13 -1.54
C PHE A 103 11.45 -0.87 -1.12
N CYS A 104 12.40 -0.42 -1.94
CA CYS A 104 13.16 0.82 -1.80
C CYS A 104 13.66 1.30 -3.18
N GLY A 105 14.30 2.46 -3.23
CA GLY A 105 14.74 3.08 -4.48
C GLY A 105 13.61 3.74 -5.27
N THR A 106 13.87 3.94 -6.57
CA THR A 106 12.97 4.65 -7.49
C THR A 106 12.23 3.73 -8.47
N PHE A 107 12.55 2.43 -8.46
CA PHE A 107 11.83 1.46 -9.27
C PHE A 107 10.46 1.19 -8.65
N ARG A 108 9.42 1.63 -9.35
CA ARG A 108 8.04 1.49 -8.89
C ARG A 108 7.65 0.00 -8.76
N PRO A 109 7.24 -0.48 -7.57
CA PRO A 109 6.81 -1.85 -7.40
C PRO A 109 5.58 -2.17 -8.25
N GLY A 110 5.45 -3.46 -8.58
CA GLY A 110 4.26 -3.99 -9.22
C GLY A 110 3.02 -3.93 -8.33
N ALA A 111 1.86 -4.21 -8.91
CA ALA A 111 0.63 -4.35 -8.13
C ALA A 111 0.73 -5.54 -7.17
N LEU A 112 0.20 -5.37 -5.96
CA LEU A 112 0.17 -6.39 -4.91
C LEU A 112 -1.29 -6.73 -4.56
N ILE A 113 -1.54 -8.00 -4.23
CA ILE A 113 -2.87 -8.49 -3.87
C ILE A 113 -2.74 -9.27 -2.55
N SER A 114 -3.58 -8.96 -1.56
CA SER A 114 -3.67 -9.74 -0.32
C SER A 114 -4.47 -11.03 -0.52
N THR A 115 -4.37 -11.96 0.43
CA THR A 115 -5.17 -13.19 0.47
C THR A 115 -6.47 -13.06 1.25
N SER A 116 -6.60 -12.02 2.07
CA SER A 116 -7.79 -11.67 2.85
C SER A 116 -8.20 -10.23 2.57
N ASN A 117 -9.25 -9.76 3.24
CA ASN A 117 -9.71 -8.37 3.17
C ASN A 117 -8.81 -7.37 3.93
N THR A 118 -7.63 -7.78 4.37
CA THR A 118 -6.71 -6.96 5.18
C THR A 118 -5.31 -6.92 4.59
N MET A 119 -4.65 -5.76 4.73
CA MET A 119 -3.27 -5.52 4.30
C MET A 119 -2.61 -4.50 5.22
N MET A 120 -1.31 -4.64 5.47
CA MET A 120 -0.54 -3.68 6.28
C MET A 120 0.68 -3.20 5.51
N LEU A 121 0.91 -1.90 5.54
CA LEU A 121 2.08 -1.24 5.00
C LEU A 121 2.88 -0.65 6.17
N GLU A 122 4.19 -0.86 6.20
CA GLU A 122 5.10 -0.28 7.19
C GLU A 122 6.25 0.41 6.43
N MET A 123 6.30 1.73 6.51
CA MET A 123 7.43 2.51 6.01
C MET A 123 8.36 2.87 7.17
N VAL A 124 9.65 2.63 6.98
CA VAL A 124 10.71 3.00 7.91
C VAL A 124 11.74 3.82 7.16
N SER A 125 12.20 4.90 7.77
CA SER A 125 13.30 5.72 7.25
C SER A 125 14.39 5.94 8.30
N ASP A 126 15.63 6.17 7.85
CA ASP A 126 16.79 6.44 8.72
C ASP A 126 17.14 7.95 8.79
N ASP A 127 18.37 8.30 9.20
CA ASP A 127 18.76 9.65 9.60
C ASP A 127 19.17 10.59 8.45
N ALA A 128 19.39 10.06 7.24
CA ALA A 128 19.90 10.85 6.13
C ALA A 128 19.39 10.37 4.77
N THR A 129 19.37 11.28 3.79
CA THR A 129 18.87 11.01 2.43
C THR A 129 17.36 10.71 2.42
N GLY A 130 16.68 11.08 1.34
CA GLY A 130 15.26 10.82 1.24
C GLY A 130 14.70 11.24 -0.10
N GLY A 131 13.52 10.74 -0.42
CA GLY A 131 12.78 11.09 -1.61
C GLY A 131 11.38 11.60 -1.30
N ARG A 132 10.53 11.67 -2.33
CA ARG A 132 9.11 12.03 -2.16
C ARG A 132 8.26 10.93 -1.51
N GLY A 133 8.84 9.76 -1.27
CA GLY A 133 8.19 8.63 -0.63
C GLY A 133 7.33 7.85 -1.61
N PHE A 134 6.11 7.51 -1.22
CA PHE A 134 5.22 6.73 -2.09
C PHE A 134 3.81 7.30 -2.11
N LEU A 135 3.13 7.03 -3.22
CA LEU A 135 1.68 7.19 -3.36
C LEU A 135 1.14 5.92 -3.99
N ALA A 136 0.19 5.27 -3.33
CA ALA A 136 -0.50 4.09 -3.83
C ALA A 136 -2.00 4.26 -3.71
N SER A 137 -2.73 3.67 -4.66
CA SER A 137 -4.18 3.48 -4.56
C SER A 137 -4.47 2.04 -4.18
N PHE A 138 -5.48 1.83 -3.35
CA PHE A 138 -6.00 0.50 -3.06
C PHE A 138 -7.50 0.41 -3.34
N ASN A 139 -7.97 -0.79 -3.65
CA ASN A 139 -9.39 -1.08 -3.81
C ASN A 139 -9.71 -2.53 -3.41
N ALA A 140 -10.98 -2.76 -3.09
CA ALA A 140 -11.57 -4.07 -2.93
C ALA A 140 -11.58 -4.77 -4.29
N GLY A 141 -10.86 -5.88 -4.37
CA GLY A 141 -10.88 -6.81 -5.49
C GLY A 141 -11.68 -8.04 -5.14
N LYS A 142 -12.22 -8.72 -6.14
CA LYS A 142 -12.74 -10.07 -5.92
C LYS A 142 -11.56 -10.99 -5.62
N PRO A 143 -11.65 -11.87 -4.61
CA PRO A 143 -10.68 -12.96 -4.47
C PRO A 143 -10.62 -13.71 -5.79
N HIS A 144 -9.47 -14.26 -6.15
CA HIS A 144 -9.30 -15.03 -7.37
C HIS A 144 -10.10 -16.35 -7.28
N MET A 145 -11.42 -16.22 -7.45
CA MET A 145 -12.39 -17.27 -7.61
C MET A 145 -12.42 -17.57 -9.10
N GLU A 146 -11.95 -18.76 -9.45
CA GLU A 146 -11.96 -19.39 -10.78
C GLU A 146 -12.53 -18.53 -11.93
N GLY A 147 -11.65 -17.98 -12.79
CA GLY A 147 -12.06 -17.52 -14.12
C GLY A 147 -11.77 -16.06 -14.50
N ASN A 148 -11.23 -15.21 -13.62
CA ASN A 148 -10.77 -13.87 -14.03
C ASN A 148 -9.40 -13.53 -13.43
N GLN A 149 -8.41 -13.40 -14.33
CA GLN A 149 -7.00 -13.68 -14.07
C GLN A 149 -6.23 -12.43 -13.60
N PHE A 150 -6.01 -12.34 -12.29
CA PHE A 150 -4.78 -11.78 -11.74
C PHE A 150 -4.14 -12.88 -10.90
N CYS A 151 -3.01 -13.38 -11.37
CA CYS A 151 -2.34 -14.57 -10.85
C CYS A 151 -2.16 -14.59 -9.32
N GLY A 152 -2.22 -15.79 -8.75
CA GLY A 152 -1.99 -16.03 -7.33
C GLY A 152 -3.17 -16.71 -6.65
N GLY A 153 -3.14 -16.77 -5.33
CA GLY A 153 -4.21 -17.32 -4.50
C GLY A 153 -3.85 -18.61 -3.78
N ARG A 154 -4.81 -19.19 -3.07
CA ARG A 154 -4.62 -20.39 -2.24
C ARG A 154 -5.09 -21.63 -2.98
N LEU A 155 -4.20 -22.61 -3.13
CA LEU A 155 -4.44 -23.88 -3.79
C LEU A 155 -4.47 -24.97 -2.73
N THR A 156 -5.65 -25.55 -2.50
CA THR A 156 -5.86 -26.61 -1.50
C THR A 156 -6.09 -28.00 -2.12
N LYS A 157 -6.26 -28.06 -3.45
CA LYS A 157 -6.48 -29.31 -4.18
C LYS A 157 -5.17 -30.11 -4.22
N ALA A 158 -5.27 -31.45 -4.12
CA ALA A 158 -4.13 -32.37 -4.18
C ALA A 158 -3.36 -32.32 -5.52
N GLN A 159 -4.02 -31.90 -6.60
CA GLN A 159 -3.42 -31.63 -7.90
C GLN A 159 -4.02 -30.35 -8.49
N GLY A 160 -3.21 -29.63 -9.28
CA GLY A 160 -3.63 -28.41 -9.96
C GLY A 160 -2.50 -27.82 -10.80
N SER A 161 -2.82 -26.78 -11.58
CA SER A 161 -1.84 -26.05 -12.39
C SER A 161 -1.84 -24.58 -12.01
N VAL A 162 -0.64 -24.02 -11.86
CA VAL A 162 -0.43 -22.58 -11.74
C VAL A 162 -0.15 -22.00 -13.12
N LYS A 163 -0.78 -20.87 -13.45
CA LYS A 163 -0.60 -20.18 -14.73
C LYS A 163 -0.27 -18.72 -14.51
N THR A 164 0.69 -18.20 -15.28
CA THR A 164 0.94 -16.75 -15.36
C THR A 164 -0.27 -16.04 -15.96
N PRO A 165 -0.47 -14.73 -15.70
CA PRO A 165 -1.55 -14.00 -16.35
C PRO A 165 -1.42 -14.07 -17.87
N ASN A 166 -2.57 -14.07 -18.56
CA ASN A 166 -2.71 -14.18 -20.01
C ASN A 166 -2.20 -15.49 -20.63
N TRP A 167 -1.76 -16.48 -19.83
CA TRP A 167 -1.47 -17.80 -20.36
C TRP A 167 -2.74 -18.42 -20.96
N PRO A 168 -2.71 -19.02 -22.17
CA PRO A 168 -1.58 -19.16 -23.10
C PRO A 168 -1.55 -18.07 -24.19
N ASN A 169 -2.55 -17.19 -24.17
CA ASN A 169 -2.95 -16.33 -25.27
C ASN A 169 -1.96 -15.20 -25.54
N SER A 170 -1.33 -14.62 -24.51
CA SER A 170 -0.37 -13.53 -24.68
C SER A 170 0.70 -13.50 -23.59
N ASN A 171 1.60 -12.52 -23.70
CA ASN A 171 2.66 -12.30 -22.71
C ASN A 171 2.06 -11.86 -21.36
N TYR A 172 2.76 -12.22 -20.28
CA TYR A 172 2.40 -11.77 -18.95
C TYR A 172 2.53 -10.23 -18.85
N PRO A 173 1.64 -9.54 -18.14
CA PRO A 173 1.72 -8.09 -17.98
C PRO A 173 2.96 -7.71 -17.16
N ALA A 174 3.59 -6.59 -17.52
CA ALA A 174 4.70 -6.03 -16.75
C ALA A 174 4.21 -5.54 -15.37
N GLY A 175 5.05 -5.70 -14.34
CA GLY A 175 4.76 -5.19 -13.00
C GLY A 175 3.67 -5.95 -12.25
N ILE A 176 3.52 -7.25 -12.50
CA ILE A 176 2.63 -8.13 -11.75
C ILE A 176 3.44 -8.99 -10.79
N SER A 177 3.06 -9.00 -9.51
CA SER A 177 3.60 -9.93 -8.51
C SER A 177 2.57 -11.01 -8.20
N CYS A 178 2.89 -12.26 -8.53
CA CYS A 178 2.01 -13.41 -8.31
C CYS A 178 2.46 -14.18 -7.07
N SER A 179 1.55 -14.52 -6.16
CA SER A 179 1.83 -15.39 -5.01
C SER A 179 0.84 -16.55 -4.92
N TRP A 180 1.33 -17.79 -4.95
CA TRP A 180 0.51 -18.99 -4.79
C TRP A 180 0.83 -19.70 -3.47
N HIS A 181 -0.22 -19.99 -2.70
CA HIS A 181 -0.12 -20.69 -1.43
C HIS A 181 -0.67 -22.10 -1.59
N ILE A 182 0.22 -23.08 -1.72
CA ILE A 182 -0.16 -24.49 -1.89
C ILE A 182 -0.20 -25.17 -0.52
N SER A 183 -1.37 -25.65 -0.10
CA SER A 183 -1.58 -26.33 1.17
C SER A 183 -2.33 -27.64 0.93
N VAL A 184 -1.62 -28.77 1.00
CA VAL A 184 -2.18 -30.12 0.77
C VAL A 184 -2.27 -30.85 2.10
N GLU A 185 -3.34 -31.63 2.30
CA GLU A 185 -3.53 -32.44 3.51
C GLU A 185 -2.40 -33.47 3.69
N PRO A 186 -1.99 -33.80 4.93
CA PRO A 186 -0.76 -34.55 5.22
C PRO A 186 -0.71 -35.98 4.66
N SER A 187 -1.82 -36.53 4.16
CA SER A 187 -1.85 -37.88 3.57
C SER A 187 -1.15 -37.96 2.20
N ASN A 188 -0.79 -36.84 1.58
CA ASN A 188 -0.12 -36.79 0.26
C ASN A 188 1.14 -35.91 0.28
N VAL A 189 2.20 -36.36 0.95
CA VAL A 189 3.46 -35.60 1.10
C VAL A 189 4.39 -35.77 -0.10
N ARG A 190 4.01 -35.25 -1.28
CA ARG A 190 4.97 -34.88 -2.35
C ARG A 190 4.42 -33.72 -3.20
N THR A 191 4.72 -32.48 -2.80
CA THR A 191 4.49 -31.30 -3.66
C THR A 191 5.56 -31.29 -4.76
N ARG A 192 5.18 -31.67 -5.99
CA ARG A 192 6.05 -31.54 -7.17
C ARG A 192 5.56 -30.37 -8.01
N VAL A 193 6.40 -29.34 -8.14
CA VAL A 193 6.13 -28.21 -9.05
C VAL A 193 6.82 -28.50 -10.37
N PHE A 194 6.03 -28.62 -11.44
CA PHE A 194 6.53 -28.79 -12.79
C PHE A 194 6.39 -27.47 -13.55
N CYS A 195 7.52 -26.83 -13.86
CA CYS A 195 7.55 -25.67 -14.74
C CYS A 195 7.76 -26.17 -16.18
N GLN A 196 6.74 -26.05 -17.03
CA GLN A 196 6.88 -26.31 -18.46
C GLN A 196 7.23 -25.00 -19.18
N PRO A 197 8.42 -24.89 -19.81
CA PRO A 197 8.74 -23.74 -20.63
C PRO A 197 7.83 -23.71 -21.87
N ARG A 198 7.48 -22.50 -22.32
CA ARG A 198 6.82 -22.32 -23.61
C ARG A 198 7.80 -22.77 -24.70
N ARG A 199 7.51 -23.89 -25.37
CA ARG A 199 8.19 -24.23 -26.63
C ARG A 199 7.66 -23.25 -27.67
N PHE A 200 8.51 -22.31 -28.09
CA PHE A 200 8.28 -21.61 -29.35
C PHE A 200 8.65 -22.59 -30.45
N ASN A 201 7.65 -22.98 -31.27
CA ASN A 201 7.92 -23.44 -32.63
C ASN A 201 8.05 -22.20 -33.53
#